data_AF-A0A5C6A414-F1
#
_entry.id   AF-A0A5C6A414-F1
#
_cell.length_a   1.000
_cell.length_b   1.000
_cell.length_c   1.000
_cell.angle_alpha   90.00
_cell.angle_beta   90.00
_cell.angle_gamma   90.00
#
_symmetry.space_group_name_H-M   'P 1'
#
loop_
_entity.id
_entity.type
_entity.pdbx_description
1 polymer ?
#
loop_
_entity_poly.entity_id
_entity_poly.type
_entity_poly.pdbx_seq_one_letter_code
_entity_poly.pdbx_strand_id
1 'polypeptide(L)'
;MIHAIRIRCLTAVCLMCSWTAWTEADDLNPERIIPEEKAQPLESMLPGSSEKMGSRDSLDRATDWKPLDTEAMAEMLRRCLDTIGVPSDAINRSTEQFLADIRQEDAEALNAWVNAAAMQIDPIAAMIGRSNPDSNAPESNTSVELLGLAKRLDPSGPDYPTIESLPPEMRAALRTWIGRELVRARLYDEALPIFAEVDPAASPDAASLLFYRGACYHALLKAKEALSDLRSLLQHEDDIPVRYARTAKMMVADIKPLKEDSLDEISRLMTDVTRRLDLGRADDATQHREQEVIDKLTKLIDKIEEQQQQQQQQQSNGQGGNPRGGEAKPMEDSRIAGASGEGDADRKTLDDKGGWGNLPPAERQESLQQISRDLPTHYREAIEAYFRKMATDS
;
A
#
# COMPACT_ATOMS: atom_id res chain seq x y z
N MET A 1 -52.79 36.30 -42.01
CA MET A 1 -53.36 35.31 -42.95
C MET A 1 -52.92 33.93 -42.45
N ILE A 2 -53.80 33.15 -41.80
CA ILE A 2 -54.65 32.10 -42.43
C ILE A 2 -53.71 31.03 -43.02
N HIS A 3 -53.59 29.76 -42.60
CA HIS A 3 -54.40 28.72 -41.93
C HIS A 3 -53.37 27.66 -41.43
N ALA A 4 -53.37 27.05 -40.25
CA ALA A 4 -54.33 26.11 -39.61
C ALA A 4 -54.67 24.85 -40.44
N ILE A 5 -54.34 23.65 -39.90
CA ILE A 5 -55.11 22.37 -39.88
C ILE A 5 -54.09 21.25 -39.50
N ARG A 6 -54.04 20.83 -38.22
CA ARG A 6 -54.81 19.75 -37.53
C ARG A 6 -54.30 18.34 -37.87
N ILE A 7 -53.96 17.52 -36.87
CA ILE A 7 -54.80 16.47 -36.23
C ILE A 7 -54.22 16.22 -34.81
N ARG A 8 -54.86 16.58 -33.67
CA ARG A 8 -55.90 15.89 -32.83
C ARG A 8 -55.56 14.42 -32.50
N CYS A 9 -55.36 14.00 -31.24
CA CYS A 9 -56.33 13.88 -30.13
C CYS A 9 -55.56 13.71 -28.78
N LEU A 10 -55.87 14.43 -27.69
CA LEU A 10 -56.93 14.16 -26.67
C LEU A 10 -56.66 12.85 -25.90
N THR A 11 -56.60 12.72 -24.56
CA THR A 11 -56.93 13.61 -23.41
C THR A 11 -56.53 12.91 -22.08
N ALA A 12 -56.22 13.72 -21.04
CA ALA A 12 -56.50 13.57 -19.59
C ALA A 12 -56.06 12.29 -18.85
N VAL A 13 -55.42 12.32 -17.68
CA VAL A 13 -55.88 12.79 -16.34
C VAL A 13 -54.59 12.91 -15.49
N CYS A 14 -54.14 14.03 -14.89
CA CYS A 14 -54.65 15.00 -13.91
C CYS A 14 -54.87 14.48 -12.49
N LEU A 15 -53.97 14.91 -11.57
CA LEU A 15 -54.06 15.12 -10.10
C LEU A 15 -52.82 14.50 -9.41
N MET A 16 -52.10 15.12 -8.48
CA MET A 16 -51.93 16.50 -7.98
C MET A 16 -51.02 16.35 -6.73
N CYS A 17 -49.94 17.14 -6.65
CA CYS A 17 -49.26 17.70 -5.45
C CYS A 17 -47.79 17.94 -5.84
N SER A 18 -47.36 19.13 -6.31
CA SER A 18 -47.14 20.41 -5.57
C SER A 18 -46.24 20.17 -4.35
N TRP A 19 -44.95 20.51 -4.34
CA TRP A 19 -44.29 21.83 -4.41
C TRP A 19 -42.88 21.68 -5.07
N THR A 20 -42.44 22.43 -6.09
CA THR A 20 -41.73 23.76 -6.05
C THR A 20 -40.73 23.90 -4.89
N ALA A 21 -39.43 24.19 -5.06
CA ALA A 21 -38.70 24.83 -6.15
C ALA A 21 -37.17 24.77 -5.89
N TRP A 22 -36.41 25.33 -6.84
CA TRP A 22 -34.97 25.71 -6.82
C TRP A 22 -34.00 24.59 -7.19
N THR A 23 -33.55 24.44 -8.44
CA THR A 23 -32.53 25.22 -9.20
C THR A 23 -31.26 25.54 -8.43
N GLU A 24 -30.23 24.71 -8.62
CA GLU A 24 -28.85 25.17 -8.75
C GLU A 24 -28.12 24.13 -9.63
N ALA A 25 -27.64 24.59 -10.77
CA ALA A 25 -26.60 23.90 -11.51
C ALA A 25 -25.30 24.42 -10.90
N ASP A 26 -24.58 23.58 -10.17
CA ASP A 26 -23.14 23.70 -9.93
C ASP A 26 -22.59 22.35 -9.43
N ASP A 27 -21.33 22.13 -9.81
CA ASP A 27 -20.41 21.09 -9.35
C ASP A 27 -20.53 19.68 -9.96
N LEU A 28 -19.98 19.58 -11.17
CA LEU A 28 -19.17 18.44 -11.60
C LEU A 28 -18.10 18.17 -10.54
N ASN A 29 -18.32 17.16 -9.69
CA ASN A 29 -17.32 16.65 -8.76
C ASN A 29 -16.51 15.51 -9.44
N PRO A 30 -15.20 15.67 -9.72
CA PRO A 30 -14.39 14.65 -10.39
C PRO A 30 -13.75 13.60 -9.47
N GLU A 31 -14.11 13.51 -8.18
CA GLU A 31 -13.45 12.56 -7.26
C GLU A 31 -14.45 11.65 -6.52
N ARG A 32 -14.97 10.64 -7.23
CA ARG A 32 -15.56 9.46 -6.58
C ARG A 32 -14.82 8.21 -7.01
N ILE A 33 -13.64 8.01 -6.43
CA ILE A 33 -13.09 6.67 -6.24
C ILE A 33 -14.08 5.93 -5.33
N ILE A 34 -14.58 4.79 -5.78
CA ILE A 34 -15.49 3.96 -5.00
C ILE A 34 -14.73 3.51 -3.74
N PRO A 35 -15.26 3.74 -2.52
CA PRO A 35 -14.65 3.23 -1.30
C PRO A 35 -14.46 1.71 -1.38
N GLU A 36 -13.30 1.19 -0.96
CA GLU A 36 -12.88 -0.22 -1.10
C GLU A 36 -13.93 -1.22 -0.54
N GLU A 37 -14.74 -0.81 0.45
CA GLU A 37 -15.84 -1.60 1.02
C GLU A 37 -17.01 -1.86 0.03
N LYS A 38 -17.12 -1.07 -1.05
CA LYS A 38 -18.20 -1.13 -2.04
C LYS A 38 -17.77 -1.69 -3.40
N ALA A 39 -16.47 -1.97 -3.57
CA ALA A 39 -15.96 -2.61 -4.76
C ALA A 39 -16.33 -4.10 -4.73
N GLN A 40 -17.34 -4.49 -5.51
CA GLN A 40 -17.67 -5.89 -5.68
C GLN A 40 -16.66 -6.56 -6.62
N PRO A 41 -16.10 -7.73 -6.28
CA PRO A 41 -15.32 -8.53 -7.22
C PRO A 41 -16.16 -8.86 -8.46
N LEU A 42 -15.53 -8.91 -9.63
CA LEU A 42 -16.15 -9.09 -10.95
C LEU A 42 -16.97 -10.40 -11.13
N GLU A 43 -17.04 -11.24 -10.10
CA GLU A 43 -17.72 -12.54 -10.06
C GLU A 43 -19.26 -12.44 -9.92
N SER A 44 -19.82 -11.26 -9.59
CA SER A 44 -21.27 -11.13 -9.30
C SER A 44 -22.19 -10.94 -10.52
N MET A 45 -21.67 -10.97 -11.76
CA MET A 45 -22.47 -10.70 -12.97
C MET A 45 -22.81 -11.91 -13.86
N LEU A 46 -22.62 -13.15 -13.39
CA LEU A 46 -23.05 -14.34 -14.14
C LEU A 46 -24.28 -15.00 -13.48
N PRO A 47 -25.44 -15.06 -14.17
CA PRO A 47 -26.58 -15.78 -13.64
C PRO A 47 -26.45 -17.29 -13.90
N GLY A 48 -26.32 -18.07 -12.82
CA GLY A 48 -26.71 -19.48 -12.82
C GLY A 48 -25.62 -20.48 -12.47
N SER A 49 -25.53 -20.85 -11.19
CA SER A 49 -25.60 -22.26 -10.74
C SER A 49 -25.53 -22.30 -9.22
N SER A 50 -26.68 -22.52 -8.60
CA SER A 50 -26.76 -22.96 -7.21
C SER A 50 -26.38 -24.44 -7.16
N GLU A 51 -25.34 -24.80 -6.41
CA GLU A 51 -25.30 -26.12 -5.76
C GLU A 51 -24.31 -26.09 -4.58
N LYS A 52 -24.82 -26.52 -3.42
CA LYS A 52 -24.06 -26.65 -2.17
C LYS A 52 -23.14 -27.87 -2.27
N MET A 53 -21.84 -27.70 -2.00
CA MET A 53 -20.99 -28.81 -1.54
C MET A 53 -19.75 -28.29 -0.80
N GLY A 54 -19.51 -28.83 0.39
CA GLY A 54 -18.17 -29.24 0.84
C GLY A 54 -17.14 -28.16 1.24
N SER A 55 -16.98 -28.00 2.55
CA SER A 55 -15.71 -27.59 3.16
C SER A 55 -14.55 -28.46 2.65
N ARG A 56 -13.74 -27.93 1.71
CA ARG A 56 -12.33 -28.24 1.36
C ARG A 56 -11.97 -27.72 -0.04
N ASP A 57 -12.09 -26.41 -0.29
CA ASP A 57 -11.71 -25.89 -1.62
C ASP A 57 -11.10 -24.47 -1.58
N SER A 58 -10.24 -24.20 -0.58
CA SER A 58 -9.58 -22.89 -0.43
C SER A 58 -8.06 -22.96 -0.28
N LEU A 59 -7.44 -24.08 -0.68
CA LEU A 59 -5.98 -24.25 -0.65
C LEU A 59 -5.34 -24.71 -1.97
N ASP A 60 -6.13 -24.95 -3.02
CA ASP A 60 -5.62 -25.45 -4.31
C ASP A 60 -6.00 -24.54 -5.50
N ARG A 61 -5.80 -23.21 -5.40
CA ARG A 61 -5.40 -22.46 -6.61
C ARG A 61 -3.94 -22.79 -6.89
N ALA A 62 -3.70 -24.02 -7.30
CA ALA A 62 -2.42 -24.50 -7.77
C ALA A 62 -2.05 -23.72 -9.05
N THR A 63 -1.33 -22.61 -8.86
CA THR A 63 -0.25 -22.11 -9.73
C THR A 63 -0.30 -22.54 -11.20
N ASP A 64 -1.14 -21.83 -11.97
CA ASP A 64 -1.17 -21.90 -13.44
C ASP A 64 -0.03 -21.10 -14.12
N TRP A 65 0.90 -20.53 -13.35
CA TRP A 65 2.03 -19.78 -13.89
C TRP A 65 3.31 -20.62 -13.87
N LYS A 66 4.19 -20.39 -14.85
CA LYS A 66 5.52 -20.98 -14.91
C LYS A 66 6.54 -19.92 -15.29
N PRO A 67 7.73 -19.90 -14.67
CA PRO A 67 8.84 -19.07 -15.14
C PRO A 67 9.13 -19.39 -16.61
N LEU A 68 9.30 -18.34 -17.41
CA LEU A 68 9.71 -18.47 -18.80
C LEU A 68 11.21 -18.21 -18.90
N ASP A 69 11.90 -19.05 -19.66
CA ASP A 69 13.26 -18.77 -20.06
C ASP A 69 13.30 -17.73 -21.19
N THR A 70 14.51 -17.30 -21.55
CA THR A 70 14.72 -16.28 -22.59
C THR A 70 14.16 -16.70 -23.95
N GLU A 71 14.23 -17.98 -24.31
CA GLU A 71 13.74 -18.48 -25.59
C GLU A 71 12.20 -18.45 -25.62
N ALA A 72 11.55 -18.93 -24.57
CA ALA A 72 10.10 -18.89 -24.44
C ALA A 72 9.55 -17.44 -24.41
N MET A 73 10.25 -16.51 -23.75
CA MET A 73 9.91 -15.08 -23.79
C MET A 73 10.00 -14.50 -25.21
N ALA A 74 11.04 -14.89 -25.98
CA ALA A 74 11.22 -14.47 -27.37
C ALA A 74 10.14 -15.04 -28.30
N GLU A 75 9.79 -16.32 -28.14
CA GLU A 75 8.68 -16.94 -28.87
C GLU A 75 7.34 -16.27 -28.56
N MET A 76 7.11 -15.93 -27.30
CA MET A 76 5.91 -15.22 -26.90
C MET A 76 5.85 -13.82 -27.53
N LEU A 77 6.96 -13.06 -27.53
CA LEU A 77 7.03 -11.77 -28.22
C LEU A 77 6.68 -11.90 -29.71
N ARG A 78 7.29 -12.89 -30.38
CA ARG A 78 7.00 -13.18 -31.79
C ARG A 78 5.53 -13.48 -32.03
N ARG A 79 4.91 -14.34 -31.21
CA ARG A 79 3.47 -14.67 -31.32
C ARG A 79 2.57 -13.45 -31.13
N CYS A 80 2.87 -12.61 -30.14
CA CYS A 80 2.07 -11.40 -29.88
C CYS A 80 2.19 -10.39 -31.03
N LEU A 81 3.38 -10.18 -31.58
CA LEU A 81 3.60 -9.28 -32.73
C LEU A 81 2.95 -9.81 -34.01
N ASP A 82 3.00 -11.12 -34.24
CA ASP A 82 2.31 -11.76 -35.37
C ASP A 82 0.79 -11.60 -35.26
N THR A 83 0.23 -11.75 -34.06
CA THR A 83 -1.21 -11.60 -33.78
C THR A 83 -1.74 -10.20 -34.16
N ILE A 84 -0.92 -9.16 -33.99
CA ILE A 84 -1.28 -7.78 -34.37
C ILE A 84 -0.86 -7.43 -35.81
N GLY A 85 -0.38 -8.40 -36.59
CA GLY A 85 -0.08 -8.24 -38.02
C GLY A 85 1.24 -7.53 -38.33
N VAL A 86 2.21 -7.53 -37.42
CA VAL A 86 3.54 -6.95 -37.69
C VAL A 86 4.27 -7.78 -38.76
N PRO A 87 4.91 -7.16 -39.77
CA PRO A 87 5.64 -7.89 -40.81
C PRO A 87 6.77 -8.77 -40.26
N SER A 88 7.03 -9.93 -40.87
CA SER A 88 8.04 -10.90 -40.42
C SER A 88 9.42 -10.29 -40.20
N ASP A 89 9.87 -9.38 -41.08
CA ASP A 89 11.17 -8.72 -40.94
C ASP A 89 11.23 -7.82 -39.71
N ALA A 90 10.11 -7.17 -39.36
CA ALA A 90 10.01 -6.34 -38.16
C ALA A 90 9.94 -7.19 -36.88
N ILE A 91 9.21 -8.32 -36.93
CA ILE A 91 9.20 -9.29 -35.83
C ILE A 91 10.62 -9.82 -35.55
N ASN A 92 11.35 -10.19 -36.61
CA ASN A 92 12.71 -10.68 -36.49
C ASN A 92 13.62 -9.63 -35.85
N ARG A 93 13.54 -8.37 -36.30
CA ARG A 93 14.31 -7.26 -35.68
C ARG A 93 14.02 -7.08 -34.20
N SER A 94 12.74 -7.03 -33.79
CA SER A 94 12.39 -6.89 -32.36
C SER A 94 12.87 -8.08 -31.53
N THR A 95 12.73 -9.30 -32.05
CA THR A 95 13.16 -10.52 -31.33
C THR A 95 14.69 -10.59 -31.22
N GLU A 96 15.41 -10.25 -32.28
CA GLU A 96 16.88 -10.17 -32.28
C GLU A 96 17.38 -9.09 -31.31
N GLN A 97 16.70 -7.93 -31.26
CA GLN A 97 17.02 -6.87 -30.32
C GLN A 97 16.82 -7.33 -28.88
N PHE A 98 15.69 -7.98 -28.57
CA PHE A 98 15.45 -8.56 -27.24
C PHE A 98 16.58 -9.51 -26.79
N LEU A 99 16.97 -10.43 -27.66
CA LEU A 99 18.06 -11.38 -27.38
C LEU A 99 19.43 -10.69 -27.31
N ALA A 100 19.64 -9.59 -28.04
CA ALA A 100 20.85 -8.78 -27.93
C ALA A 100 20.92 -8.03 -26.60
N ASP A 101 19.79 -7.45 -26.15
CA ASP A 101 19.71 -6.68 -24.92
C ASP A 101 19.94 -7.55 -23.68
N ILE A 102 19.33 -8.74 -23.61
CA ILE A 102 19.55 -9.68 -22.48
C ILE A 102 21.01 -10.12 -22.35
N ARG A 103 21.78 -10.14 -23.46
CA ARG A 103 23.20 -10.49 -23.43
C ARG A 103 24.08 -9.39 -22.83
N GLN A 104 23.56 -8.18 -22.67
CA GLN A 104 24.26 -7.12 -21.95
C GLN A 104 24.13 -7.39 -20.45
N GLU A 105 25.25 -7.41 -19.73
CA GLU A 105 25.38 -7.98 -18.36
C GLU A 105 24.43 -7.39 -17.30
N ASP A 106 23.78 -6.24 -17.57
CA ASP A 106 22.92 -5.52 -16.64
C ASP A 106 21.42 -5.42 -17.05
N ALA A 107 21.01 -6.04 -18.17
CA ALA A 107 19.64 -5.88 -18.67
C ALA A 107 18.64 -6.84 -17.97
N GLU A 108 17.62 -6.28 -17.31
CA GLU A 108 16.48 -7.06 -16.81
C GLU A 108 15.63 -7.59 -17.97
N ALA A 109 15.29 -8.89 -17.96
CA ALA A 109 14.56 -9.53 -19.07
C ALA A 109 13.24 -8.82 -19.42
N LEU A 110 12.45 -8.42 -18.43
CA LEU A 110 11.21 -7.66 -18.65
C LEU A 110 11.47 -6.29 -19.30
N ASN A 111 12.56 -5.60 -18.95
CA ASN A 111 12.94 -4.33 -19.60
C ASN A 111 13.24 -4.55 -21.08
N ALA A 112 14.11 -5.52 -21.37
CA ALA A 112 14.46 -5.87 -22.74
C ALA A 112 13.22 -6.25 -23.56
N TRP A 113 12.30 -7.02 -22.97
CA TRP A 113 11.09 -7.48 -23.63
C TRP A 113 10.15 -6.32 -23.98
N VAL A 114 9.90 -5.43 -23.02
CA VAL A 114 9.04 -4.25 -23.21
C VAL A 114 9.66 -3.26 -24.21
N ASN A 115 10.97 -3.04 -24.15
CA ASN A 115 11.70 -2.20 -25.13
C ASN A 115 11.63 -2.78 -26.55
N ALA A 116 11.81 -4.10 -26.71
CA ALA A 116 11.70 -4.76 -27.99
C ALA A 116 10.28 -4.69 -28.57
N ALA A 117 9.25 -4.80 -27.73
CA ALA A 117 7.85 -4.60 -28.12
C ALA A 117 7.57 -3.15 -28.53
N ALA A 118 8.14 -2.18 -27.82
CA ALA A 118 7.99 -0.75 -28.11
C ALA A 118 8.49 -0.35 -29.50
N MET A 119 9.44 -1.10 -30.09
CA MET A 119 9.92 -0.85 -31.45
C MET A 119 8.82 -0.95 -32.52
N GLN A 120 7.74 -1.70 -32.25
CA GLN A 120 6.64 -1.92 -33.20
C GLN A 120 5.29 -1.41 -32.70
N ILE A 121 5.20 -0.98 -31.44
CA ILE A 121 3.94 -0.66 -30.77
C ILE A 121 4.04 0.73 -30.15
N ASP A 122 3.57 1.72 -30.91
CA ASP A 122 3.61 3.14 -30.51
C ASP A 122 2.99 3.41 -29.13
N PRO A 123 1.85 2.81 -28.73
CA PRO A 123 1.33 2.98 -27.37
C PRO A 123 2.33 2.56 -26.27
N ILE A 124 3.06 1.46 -26.48
CA ILE A 124 4.08 0.99 -25.52
C ILE A 124 5.26 1.96 -25.51
N ALA A 125 5.76 2.38 -26.68
CA ALA A 125 6.85 3.35 -26.77
C ALA A 125 6.49 4.69 -26.10
N ALA A 126 5.25 5.15 -26.27
CA ALA A 126 4.75 6.37 -25.64
C ALA A 126 4.68 6.26 -24.12
N MET A 127 4.40 5.08 -23.56
CA MET A 127 4.42 4.86 -22.11
C MET A 127 5.85 4.89 -21.56
N ILE A 128 6.79 4.22 -22.24
CA ILE A 128 8.20 4.18 -21.83
C ILE A 128 8.81 5.59 -21.85
N GLY A 129 8.56 6.36 -22.91
CA GLY A 129 9.05 7.73 -23.01
C GLY A 129 8.53 8.68 -21.92
N ARG A 130 7.38 8.36 -21.31
CA ARG A 130 6.78 9.16 -20.22
C ARG A 130 7.30 8.79 -18.84
N SER A 131 7.76 7.56 -18.63
CA SER A 131 8.24 7.11 -17.32
C SER A 131 9.68 7.54 -17.03
N ASN A 132 10.43 7.94 -18.05
CA ASN A 132 11.83 8.35 -17.94
C ASN A 132 12.09 9.59 -18.81
N PRO A 133 11.46 10.74 -18.50
CA PRO A 133 11.75 11.97 -19.21
C PRO A 133 13.18 12.42 -18.92
N ASP A 134 13.76 13.16 -19.86
CA ASP A 134 15.17 13.56 -19.86
C ASP A 134 15.68 13.94 -18.46
N SER A 135 16.65 13.18 -17.95
CA SER A 135 17.37 13.44 -16.68
C SER A 135 18.06 14.82 -16.61
N ASN A 136 18.08 15.56 -17.72
CA ASN A 136 18.57 16.94 -17.80
C ASN A 136 17.49 18.00 -17.54
N ALA A 137 16.23 17.61 -17.30
CA ALA A 137 15.15 18.53 -16.95
C ALA A 137 15.24 18.89 -15.46
N PRO A 138 15.47 20.17 -15.10
CA PRO A 138 15.74 20.60 -13.72
C PRO A 138 14.55 20.45 -12.75
N GLU A 139 13.38 20.05 -13.23
CA GLU A 139 12.14 19.88 -12.45
C GLU A 139 11.50 18.48 -12.60
N SER A 140 12.19 17.52 -13.25
CA SER A 140 11.66 16.15 -13.39
C SER A 140 11.62 15.45 -12.02
N ASN A 141 10.42 15.35 -11.46
CA ASN A 141 10.17 14.50 -10.30
C ASN A 141 9.61 13.18 -10.81
N THR A 142 10.48 12.16 -10.85
CA THR A 142 10.13 10.81 -11.31
C THR A 142 8.87 10.27 -10.64
N SER A 143 8.61 10.60 -9.36
CA SER A 143 7.40 10.17 -8.68
C SER A 143 6.12 10.82 -9.23
N VAL A 144 6.18 12.10 -9.62
CA VAL A 144 5.04 12.84 -10.21
C VAL A 144 4.71 12.31 -11.61
N GLU A 145 5.74 11.97 -12.39
CA GLU A 145 5.59 11.43 -13.74
C GLU A 145 4.99 10.03 -13.71
N LEU A 146 5.49 9.18 -12.80
CA LEU A 146 4.94 7.85 -12.57
C LEU A 146 3.49 7.90 -12.06
N LEU A 147 3.16 8.84 -11.18
CA LEU A 147 1.78 9.09 -10.75
C LEU A 147 0.88 9.50 -11.93
N GLY A 148 1.37 10.39 -12.79
CA GLY A 148 0.67 10.79 -14.02
C GLY A 148 0.43 9.60 -14.93
N LEU A 149 1.41 8.70 -15.06
CA LEU A 149 1.30 7.49 -15.86
C LEU A 149 0.27 6.51 -15.25
N ALA A 150 0.29 6.30 -13.93
CA ALA A 150 -0.70 5.46 -13.26
C ALA A 150 -2.14 5.94 -13.49
N LYS A 151 -2.38 7.26 -13.39
CA LYS A 151 -3.70 7.86 -13.66
C LYS A 151 -4.19 7.65 -15.11
N ARG A 152 -3.26 7.52 -16.07
CA ARG A 152 -3.62 7.29 -17.47
C ARG A 152 -4.01 5.84 -17.76
N LEU A 153 -3.52 4.92 -16.93
CA LEU A 153 -3.87 3.51 -16.92
C LEU A 153 -5.03 3.17 -15.98
N ASP A 154 -5.58 4.14 -15.27
CA ASP A 154 -6.87 3.94 -14.59
C ASP A 154 -7.93 3.54 -15.62
N PRO A 155 -8.92 2.69 -15.29
CA PRO A 155 -10.03 2.36 -16.21
C PRO A 155 -10.77 3.57 -16.81
N SER A 156 -10.74 4.72 -16.13
CA SER A 156 -11.30 6.00 -16.59
C SER A 156 -10.29 6.86 -17.36
N GLY A 157 -9.04 6.42 -17.44
CA GLY A 157 -7.91 7.12 -18.03
C GLY A 157 -7.89 7.06 -19.57
N PRO A 158 -7.23 8.04 -20.22
CA PRO A 158 -7.23 8.16 -21.68
C PRO A 158 -6.50 7.04 -22.41
N ASP A 159 -5.50 6.39 -21.78
CA ASP A 159 -4.70 5.36 -22.44
C ASP A 159 -5.27 3.95 -22.22
N TYR A 160 -6.15 3.78 -21.23
CA TYR A 160 -6.71 2.49 -20.86
C TYR A 160 -7.34 1.73 -22.04
N PRO A 161 -8.23 2.32 -22.88
CA PRO A 161 -8.79 1.60 -24.03
C PRO A 161 -7.75 1.16 -25.05
N THR A 162 -6.70 1.97 -25.24
CA THR A 162 -5.61 1.67 -26.16
C THR A 162 -4.79 0.50 -25.65
N ILE A 163 -4.45 0.49 -24.36
CA ILE A 163 -3.75 -0.63 -23.73
C ILE A 163 -4.62 -1.89 -23.75
N GLU A 164 -5.91 -1.79 -23.45
CA GLU A 164 -6.84 -2.92 -23.47
C GLU A 164 -7.02 -3.57 -24.85
N SER A 165 -6.73 -2.84 -25.92
CA SER A 165 -6.76 -3.39 -27.29
C SER A 165 -5.55 -4.27 -27.64
N LEU A 166 -4.49 -4.26 -26.82
CA LEU A 166 -3.29 -5.06 -27.04
C LEU A 166 -3.50 -6.54 -26.65
N PRO A 167 -2.70 -7.47 -27.21
CA PRO A 167 -2.66 -8.86 -26.77
C PRO A 167 -2.51 -8.99 -25.24
N PRO A 168 -3.17 -9.98 -24.59
CA PRO A 168 -3.14 -10.15 -23.14
C PRO A 168 -1.73 -10.15 -22.54
N GLU A 169 -0.77 -10.79 -23.22
CA GLU A 169 0.61 -10.89 -22.75
C GLU A 169 1.35 -9.56 -22.82
N MET A 170 1.08 -8.74 -23.84
CA MET A 170 1.63 -7.38 -23.96
C MET A 170 1.07 -6.45 -22.88
N ARG A 171 -0.24 -6.56 -22.62
CA ARG A 171 -0.90 -5.85 -21.51
C ARG A 171 -0.29 -6.24 -20.17
N ALA A 172 -0.12 -7.54 -19.93
CA ALA A 172 0.48 -8.08 -18.73
C ALA A 172 1.94 -7.60 -18.55
N ALA A 173 2.73 -7.63 -19.63
CA ALA A 173 4.11 -7.15 -19.63
C ALA A 173 4.21 -5.68 -19.25
N LEU A 174 3.42 -4.84 -19.92
CA LEU A 174 3.43 -3.39 -19.73
C LEU A 174 2.99 -3.02 -18.31
N ARG A 175 1.88 -3.62 -17.82
CA ARG A 175 1.39 -3.40 -16.46
C ARG A 175 2.39 -3.88 -15.40
N THR A 176 3.02 -5.04 -15.62
CA THR A 176 4.06 -5.56 -14.71
C THR A 176 5.26 -4.61 -14.65
N TRP A 177 5.69 -4.12 -15.81
CA TRP A 177 6.81 -3.19 -15.93
C TRP A 177 6.51 -1.84 -15.24
N ILE A 178 5.35 -1.24 -15.52
CA ILE A 178 4.92 0.03 -14.89
C ILE A 178 4.73 -0.13 -13.38
N GLY A 179 4.04 -1.19 -12.96
CA GLY A 179 3.81 -1.48 -11.55
C GLY A 179 5.13 -1.60 -10.79
N ARG A 180 6.15 -2.20 -11.39
CA ARG A 180 7.49 -2.27 -10.79
C ARG A 180 8.13 -0.89 -10.64
N GLU A 181 8.03 -0.01 -11.64
CA GLU A 181 8.58 1.35 -11.53
C GLU A 181 7.87 2.15 -10.43
N LEU A 182 6.54 1.99 -10.31
CA LEU A 182 5.77 2.57 -9.20
C LEU A 182 6.24 2.04 -7.83
N VAL A 183 6.48 0.73 -7.71
CA VAL A 183 7.02 0.12 -6.49
C VAL A 183 8.39 0.66 -6.13
N ARG A 184 9.29 0.84 -7.10
CA ARG A 184 10.61 1.45 -6.89
C ARG A 184 10.50 2.89 -6.36
N ALA A 185 9.44 3.61 -6.76
CA ALA A 185 9.12 4.95 -6.26
C ALA A 185 8.31 4.97 -4.95
N ARG A 186 8.05 3.81 -4.31
CA ARG A 186 7.21 3.66 -3.10
C ARG A 186 5.73 4.03 -3.30
N LEU A 187 5.25 4.04 -4.55
CA LEU A 187 3.87 4.34 -4.96
C LEU A 187 3.00 3.07 -4.93
N TYR A 188 2.88 2.45 -3.75
CA TYR A 188 2.22 1.14 -3.60
C TYR A 188 0.71 1.19 -3.84
N ASP A 189 0.06 2.29 -3.44
CA ASP A 189 -1.38 2.50 -3.60
C ASP A 189 -1.77 2.53 -5.09
N GLU A 190 -0.92 3.09 -5.95
CA GLU A 190 -1.11 3.14 -7.41
C GLU A 190 -0.63 1.88 -8.12
N ALA A 191 0.41 1.23 -7.62
CA ALA A 191 0.93 0.00 -8.22
C ALA A 191 -0.04 -1.18 -8.09
N LEU A 192 -0.74 -1.31 -6.95
CA LEU A 192 -1.65 -2.43 -6.71
C LEU A 192 -2.79 -2.57 -7.72
N PRO A 193 -3.59 -1.55 -8.04
CA PRO A 193 -4.67 -1.70 -9.02
C PRO A 193 -4.13 -2.10 -10.40
N ILE A 194 -2.95 -1.61 -10.79
CA ILE A 194 -2.31 -2.01 -12.05
C ILE A 194 -1.92 -3.49 -12.03
N PHE A 195 -1.33 -3.98 -10.93
CA PHE A 195 -1.00 -5.41 -10.80
C PHE A 195 -2.22 -6.32 -10.61
N ALA A 196 -3.33 -5.80 -10.13
CA ALA A 196 -4.58 -6.56 -9.95
C ALA A 196 -5.21 -6.95 -11.29
N GLU A 197 -4.95 -6.19 -12.35
CA GLU A 197 -5.40 -6.48 -13.71
C GLU A 197 -4.52 -7.48 -14.47
N VAL A 198 -3.46 -8.00 -13.84
CA VAL A 198 -2.52 -8.93 -14.47
C VAL A 198 -2.73 -10.34 -13.97
N ASP A 199 -3.08 -11.23 -14.91
CA ASP A 199 -3.01 -12.67 -14.72
C ASP A 199 -1.54 -13.13 -14.79
N PRO A 200 -0.99 -13.78 -13.75
CA PRO A 200 0.36 -14.35 -13.78
C PRO A 200 0.62 -15.30 -14.95
N ALA A 201 -0.38 -16.05 -15.43
CA ALA A 201 -0.19 -16.98 -16.53
C ALA A 201 0.03 -16.29 -17.89
N ALA A 202 -0.44 -15.05 -18.05
CA ALA A 202 -0.26 -14.27 -19.26
C ALA A 202 1.01 -13.39 -19.23
N SER A 203 1.65 -13.23 -18.06
CA SER A 203 2.80 -12.33 -17.93
C SER A 203 4.09 -12.96 -18.46
N PRO A 204 4.89 -12.26 -19.30
CA PRO A 204 6.23 -12.71 -19.68
C PRO A 204 7.18 -12.87 -18.49
N ASP A 205 6.91 -12.15 -17.40
CA ASP A 205 7.72 -12.19 -16.18
C ASP A 205 6.78 -12.23 -14.96
N ALA A 206 6.12 -13.39 -14.83
CA ALA A 206 5.25 -13.69 -13.70
C ALA A 206 5.99 -13.64 -12.35
N ALA A 207 7.29 -13.94 -12.33
CA ALA A 207 8.12 -13.87 -11.13
C ALA A 207 8.23 -12.42 -10.61
N SER A 208 8.53 -11.46 -11.51
CA SER A 208 8.50 -10.03 -11.16
C SER A 208 7.11 -9.59 -10.70
N LEU A 209 6.05 -9.98 -11.42
CA LEU A 209 4.67 -9.64 -11.04
C LEU A 209 4.34 -10.06 -9.61
N LEU A 210 4.52 -11.34 -9.28
CA LEU A 210 4.19 -11.88 -7.97
C LEU A 210 5.07 -11.29 -6.87
N PHE A 211 6.36 -11.06 -7.17
CA PHE A 211 7.28 -10.43 -6.23
C PHE A 211 6.87 -9.00 -5.89
N TYR A 212 6.67 -8.15 -6.91
CA TYR A 212 6.36 -6.74 -6.69
C TYR A 212 4.93 -6.52 -6.19
N ARG A 213 3.94 -7.31 -6.64
CA ARG A 213 2.58 -7.28 -6.08
C ARG A 213 2.56 -7.74 -4.62
N GLY A 214 3.29 -8.81 -4.31
CA GLY A 214 3.52 -9.28 -2.94
C GLY A 214 4.22 -8.23 -2.06
N ALA A 215 5.15 -7.46 -2.61
CA ALA A 215 5.80 -6.34 -1.93
C ALA A 215 4.85 -5.17 -1.63
N CYS A 216 3.96 -4.83 -2.55
CA CYS A 216 2.91 -3.86 -2.27
C CYS A 216 1.99 -4.33 -1.14
N TYR A 217 1.53 -5.58 -1.18
CA TYR A 217 0.67 -6.12 -0.13
C TYR A 217 1.37 -6.15 1.23
N HIS A 218 2.66 -6.50 1.26
CA HIS A 218 3.48 -6.45 2.47
C HIS A 218 3.58 -5.03 3.04
N ALA A 219 3.91 -4.05 2.18
CA ALA A 219 4.04 -2.65 2.59
C ALA A 219 2.72 -2.04 3.09
N LEU A 220 1.59 -2.44 2.51
CA LEU A 220 0.25 -1.98 2.89
C LEU A 220 -0.44 -2.88 3.94
N LEU A 221 0.31 -3.78 4.59
CA LEU A 221 -0.18 -4.67 5.65
C LEU A 221 -1.35 -5.58 5.26
N LYS A 222 -1.48 -5.88 3.96
CA LYS A 222 -2.42 -6.86 3.41
C LYS A 222 -1.84 -8.27 3.54
N ALA A 223 -1.77 -8.77 4.77
CA ALA A 223 -0.99 -9.96 5.13
C ALA A 223 -1.43 -11.24 4.41
N LYS A 224 -2.73 -11.42 4.18
CA LYS A 224 -3.26 -12.64 3.52
C LYS A 224 -2.85 -12.68 2.05
N GLU A 225 -3.00 -11.55 1.37
CA GLU A 225 -2.68 -11.33 -0.03
C GLU A 225 -1.17 -11.41 -0.24
N ALA A 226 -0.37 -10.79 0.63
CA ALA A 226 1.09 -10.89 0.62
C ALA A 226 1.55 -12.34 0.73
N LEU A 227 1.00 -13.10 1.68
CA LEU A 227 1.33 -14.51 1.84
C LEU A 227 0.90 -15.36 0.64
N SER A 228 -0.22 -15.03 0.00
CA SER A 228 -0.70 -15.74 -1.20
C SER A 228 0.29 -15.58 -2.35
N ASP A 229 0.62 -14.35 -2.73
CA ASP A 229 1.52 -14.08 -3.86
C ASP A 229 2.94 -14.55 -3.60
N LEU A 230 3.50 -14.25 -2.42
CA LEU A 230 4.88 -14.61 -2.12
C LEU A 230 5.07 -16.12 -1.98
N ARG A 231 4.07 -16.86 -1.48
CA ARG A 231 4.13 -18.33 -1.47
C ARG A 231 3.96 -18.90 -2.86
N SER A 232 3.09 -18.32 -3.69
CA SER A 232 2.95 -18.70 -5.11
C SER A 232 4.28 -18.55 -5.84
N LEU A 233 4.96 -17.41 -5.65
CA LEU A 233 6.30 -17.16 -6.18
C LEU A 233 7.31 -18.24 -5.75
N LEU A 234 7.32 -18.58 -4.46
CA LEU A 234 8.26 -19.54 -3.87
C LEU A 234 8.00 -21.01 -4.25
N GLN A 235 6.93 -21.32 -4.99
CA GLN A 235 6.74 -22.67 -5.54
C GLN A 235 7.76 -23.00 -6.64
N HIS A 236 8.29 -21.96 -7.29
CA HIS A 236 9.31 -22.05 -8.35
C HIS A 236 10.63 -21.43 -7.90
N GLU A 237 11.01 -21.61 -6.62
CA GLU A 237 12.16 -20.93 -6.02
C GLU A 237 13.47 -21.11 -6.80
N ASP A 238 13.72 -22.31 -7.32
CA ASP A 238 14.96 -22.65 -8.02
C ASP A 238 15.04 -22.04 -9.43
N ASP A 239 13.90 -21.60 -9.98
CA ASP A 239 13.76 -21.12 -11.35
C ASP A 239 13.60 -19.58 -11.44
N ILE A 240 13.61 -18.88 -10.31
CA ILE A 240 13.44 -17.42 -10.23
C ILE A 240 14.75 -16.71 -9.81
N PRO A 241 14.87 -15.39 -10.04
CA PRO A 241 16.02 -14.63 -9.55
C PRO A 241 16.26 -14.82 -8.05
N VAL A 242 17.50 -15.16 -7.66
CA VAL A 242 17.90 -15.45 -6.27
C VAL A 242 17.49 -14.32 -5.30
N ARG A 243 17.55 -13.07 -5.75
CA ARG A 243 17.11 -11.90 -4.98
C ARG A 243 15.62 -11.95 -4.62
N TYR A 244 14.76 -12.40 -5.53
CA TYR A 244 13.32 -12.51 -5.29
C TYR A 244 13.04 -13.65 -4.33
N ALA A 245 13.64 -14.82 -4.53
CA ALA A 245 13.52 -15.96 -3.61
C ALA A 245 13.91 -15.59 -2.18
N ARG A 246 15.10 -15.00 -1.99
CA ARG A 246 15.61 -14.63 -0.66
C ARG A 246 14.73 -13.57 0.01
N THR A 247 14.38 -12.50 -0.70
CA THR A 247 13.57 -11.41 -0.15
C THR A 247 12.15 -11.88 0.13
N ALA A 248 11.52 -12.66 -0.74
CA ALA A 248 10.20 -13.23 -0.52
C ALA A 248 10.16 -14.14 0.72
N LYS A 249 11.20 -14.96 0.95
CA LYS A 249 11.33 -15.76 2.19
C LYS A 249 11.36 -14.89 3.44
N MET A 250 12.14 -13.80 3.41
CA MET A 250 12.21 -12.86 4.53
C MET A 250 10.86 -12.17 4.76
N MET A 251 10.20 -11.70 3.71
CA MET A 251 8.88 -11.06 3.79
C MET A 251 7.81 -12.03 4.30
N VAL A 252 7.81 -13.29 3.87
CA VAL A 252 6.89 -14.32 4.38
C VAL A 252 7.13 -14.59 5.86
N ALA A 253 8.39 -14.72 6.28
CA ALA A 253 8.75 -14.92 7.69
C ALA A 253 8.36 -13.71 8.55
N ASP A 254 8.47 -12.50 7.99
CA ASP A 254 8.17 -11.23 8.65
C ASP A 254 6.66 -10.97 8.80
N ILE A 255 5.86 -11.17 7.75
CA ILE A 255 4.42 -10.83 7.77
C ILE A 255 3.55 -11.93 8.37
N LYS A 256 4.00 -13.19 8.35
CA LYS A 256 3.25 -14.33 8.89
C LYS A 256 2.91 -14.23 10.39
N PRO A 257 3.80 -13.77 11.28
CA PRO A 257 3.49 -13.63 12.71
C PRO A 257 2.74 -12.33 13.05
N LEU A 258 2.45 -11.46 12.08
CA LEU A 258 1.79 -10.18 12.32
C LEU A 258 0.43 -10.41 12.98
N LYS A 259 0.20 -9.70 14.08
CA LYS A 259 -1.05 -9.76 14.85
C LYS A 259 -1.79 -8.44 14.72
N GLU A 260 -3.08 -8.53 14.48
CA GLU A 260 -3.98 -7.38 14.56
C GLU A 260 -3.96 -6.78 15.97
N ASP A 261 -3.99 -5.45 16.02
CA ASP A 261 -3.90 -4.59 17.21
C ASP A 261 -2.64 -4.81 18.05
N SER A 262 -1.54 -5.28 17.45
CA SER A 262 -0.25 -5.38 18.12
C SER A 262 0.58 -4.10 17.94
N LEU A 263 1.52 -3.87 18.85
CA LEU A 263 2.49 -2.77 18.71
C LEU A 263 3.31 -2.86 17.41
N ASP A 264 3.59 -4.08 16.94
CA ASP A 264 4.26 -4.31 15.65
C ASP A 264 3.41 -3.78 14.48
N GLU A 265 2.13 -4.16 14.41
CA GLU A 265 1.21 -3.63 13.39
C GLU A 265 1.13 -2.09 13.43
N ILE A 266 0.99 -1.51 14.63
CA ILE A 266 0.92 -0.05 14.80
C ILE A 266 2.22 0.63 14.30
N SER A 267 3.38 0.08 14.63
CA SER A 267 4.67 0.63 14.17
C SER A 267 4.80 0.62 12.64
N ARG A 268 4.23 -0.39 11.99
CA ARG A 268 4.20 -0.49 10.53
C ARG A 268 3.20 0.48 9.92
N LEU A 269 2.03 0.67 10.54
CA LEU A 269 1.06 1.70 10.12
C LEU A 269 1.69 3.09 10.19
N MET A 270 2.42 3.41 11.26
CA MET A 270 3.16 4.67 11.37
C MET A 270 4.25 4.83 10.30
N THR A 271 4.87 3.73 9.88
CA THR A 271 5.82 3.71 8.76
C THR A 271 5.11 4.01 7.43
N ASP A 272 3.90 3.48 7.21
CA ASP A 272 3.10 3.83 6.03
C ASP A 272 2.65 5.29 6.02
N VAL A 273 2.23 5.84 7.17
CA VAL A 273 1.92 7.28 7.31
C VAL A 273 3.14 8.12 6.94
N THR A 274 4.32 7.77 7.47
CA THR A 274 5.57 8.47 7.15
C THR A 274 5.86 8.44 5.65
N ARG A 275 5.70 7.27 5.00
CA ARG A 275 5.86 7.13 3.55
C ARG A 275 4.89 8.05 2.79
N ARG A 276 3.62 8.12 3.20
CA ARG A 276 2.61 8.97 2.53
C ARG A 276 2.99 10.46 2.66
N LEU A 277 3.42 10.89 3.84
CA LEU A 277 3.87 12.25 4.09
C LEU A 277 5.15 12.59 3.30
N ASP A 278 6.11 11.67 3.20
CA ASP A 278 7.31 11.81 2.35
C ASP A 278 6.95 12.02 0.87
N LEU A 279 5.86 11.40 0.41
CA LEU A 279 5.32 11.55 -0.94
C LEU A 279 4.47 12.83 -1.11
N GLY A 280 4.39 13.67 -0.08
CA GLY A 280 3.62 14.91 -0.08
C GLY A 280 2.10 14.70 0.03
N ARG A 281 1.64 13.54 0.50
CA ARG A 281 0.21 13.22 0.67
C ARG A 281 -0.23 13.58 2.09
N ALA A 282 -1.01 14.65 2.22
CA ALA A 282 -1.66 15.08 3.45
C ALA A 282 -3.19 15.11 3.28
N ASP A 283 -3.71 14.15 2.54
CA ASP A 283 -5.11 13.99 2.18
C ASP A 283 -5.91 13.22 3.25
N ASP A 284 -7.23 13.14 3.07
CA ASP A 284 -8.14 12.46 3.99
C ASP A 284 -7.76 10.99 4.20
N ALA A 285 -7.25 10.32 3.15
CA ALA A 285 -6.79 8.93 3.25
C ALA A 285 -5.61 8.79 4.23
N THR A 286 -4.68 9.74 4.23
CA THR A 286 -3.56 9.76 5.17
C THR A 286 -4.02 10.06 6.59
N GLN A 287 -4.94 11.02 6.78
CA GLN A 287 -5.54 11.33 8.08
C GLN A 287 -6.31 10.14 8.67
N HIS A 288 -7.03 9.38 7.84
CA HIS A 288 -7.69 8.16 8.28
C HIS A 288 -6.70 7.11 8.81
N ARG A 289 -5.54 6.95 8.17
CA ARG A 289 -4.48 6.05 8.67
C ARG A 289 -3.88 6.53 9.98
N GLU A 290 -3.70 7.85 10.14
CA GLU A 290 -3.28 8.44 11.42
C GLU A 290 -4.31 8.16 12.53
N GLN A 291 -5.59 8.29 12.22
CA GLN A 291 -6.65 7.99 13.17
C GLN A 291 -6.69 6.50 13.55
N GLU A 292 -6.50 5.58 12.59
CA GLU A 292 -6.38 4.15 12.87
C GLU A 292 -5.24 3.84 13.87
N VAL A 293 -4.11 4.55 13.76
CA VAL A 293 -2.99 4.44 14.70
C VAL A 293 -3.42 4.90 16.10
N ILE A 294 -4.08 6.04 16.20
CA ILE A 294 -4.58 6.59 17.49
C ILE A 294 -5.57 5.63 18.14
N ASP A 295 -6.52 5.10 17.37
CA ASP A 295 -7.55 4.21 17.86
C ASP A 295 -6.95 2.89 18.39
N LYS A 296 -6.00 2.31 17.65
CA LYS A 296 -5.31 1.07 18.06
C LYS A 296 -4.43 1.29 19.31
N LEU A 297 -3.74 2.43 19.42
CA LEU A 297 -2.98 2.78 20.61
C LEU A 297 -3.88 2.98 21.83
N THR A 298 -5.02 3.66 21.66
CA THR A 298 -6.02 3.87 22.73
C THR A 298 -6.54 2.53 23.23
N LYS A 299 -6.92 1.62 22.32
CA LYS A 299 -7.34 0.26 22.66
C LYS A 299 -6.28 -0.54 23.43
N LEU A 300 -5.00 -0.33 23.15
CA LEU A 300 -3.90 -0.96 23.89
C LEU A 300 -3.73 -0.37 25.29
N ILE A 301 -3.86 0.95 25.42
CA ILE A 301 -3.82 1.65 26.72
C ILE A 301 -4.94 1.12 27.61
N ASP A 302 -6.18 1.10 27.10
CA ASP A 302 -7.35 0.60 27.85
C ASP A 302 -7.13 -0.84 28.35
N LYS A 303 -6.64 -1.73 27.49
CA LYS A 303 -6.34 -3.13 27.86
C LYS A 303 -5.28 -3.24 28.97
N ILE A 304 -4.26 -2.39 28.93
CA ILE A 304 -3.19 -2.39 29.93
C ILE A 304 -3.71 -1.82 31.26
N GLU A 305 -4.53 -0.77 31.22
CA GLU A 305 -5.16 -0.18 32.41
C GLU A 305 -6.09 -1.20 33.10
N GLU A 306 -6.93 -1.92 32.33
CA GLU A 306 -7.76 -2.99 32.85
C GLU A 306 -6.95 -4.12 33.52
N GLN A 307 -5.83 -4.52 32.89
CA GLN A 307 -4.93 -5.53 33.45
C GLN A 307 -4.28 -5.07 34.77
N GLN A 308 -3.89 -3.80 34.87
CA GLN A 308 -3.32 -3.23 36.10
C GLN A 308 -4.36 -3.18 37.23
N GLN A 309 -5.60 -2.78 36.92
CA GLN A 309 -6.69 -2.77 37.91
C GLN A 309 -7.01 -4.17 38.45
N GLN A 310 -6.98 -5.20 37.58
CA GLN A 310 -7.19 -6.59 38.00
C GLN A 310 -6.04 -7.13 38.86
N GLN A 311 -4.78 -6.76 38.56
CA GLN A 311 -3.63 -7.16 39.39
C GLN A 311 -3.66 -6.50 40.78
N GLN A 312 -4.13 -5.26 40.89
CA GLN A 312 -4.26 -4.58 42.20
C GLN A 312 -5.34 -5.20 43.09
N GLN A 313 -6.41 -5.76 42.54
CA GLN A 313 -7.44 -6.45 43.34
C GLN A 313 -6.99 -7.82 43.88
N GLN A 314 -6.01 -8.47 43.25
CA GLN A 314 -5.55 -9.80 43.67
C GLN A 314 -4.47 -9.78 44.76
N GLN A 315 -3.91 -8.60 45.07
CA GLN A 315 -2.93 -8.43 46.15
C GLN A 315 -3.58 -8.09 47.52
N SER A 316 -4.92 -8.01 47.60
CA SER A 316 -5.65 -7.64 48.82
C SER A 316 -6.16 -8.84 49.67
N ASN A 317 -5.79 -10.08 49.34
CA ASN A 317 -6.25 -11.27 50.09
C ASN A 317 -5.13 -12.03 50.83
N GLY A 318 -4.11 -11.32 51.30
CA GLY A 318 -3.01 -11.83 52.13
C GLY A 318 -2.89 -11.10 53.48
N GLN A 319 -3.69 -11.54 54.46
CA GLN A 319 -3.43 -11.54 55.91
C GLN A 319 -2.83 -10.28 56.59
N GLY A 320 -3.73 -9.40 57.07
CA GLY A 320 -3.78 -8.88 58.45
C GLY A 320 -2.58 -8.12 59.06
N GLY A 321 -2.71 -6.80 59.22
CA GLY A 321 -1.86 -6.02 60.13
C GLY A 321 -2.10 -4.50 60.17
N ASN A 322 -3.04 -4.07 61.04
CA ASN A 322 -3.22 -2.78 61.74
C ASN A 322 -2.87 -1.41 61.06
N PRO A 323 -3.79 -0.43 61.00
CA PRO A 323 -3.57 0.86 60.33
C PRO A 323 -2.87 1.89 61.23
N ARG A 324 -1.87 2.59 60.68
CA ARG A 324 -1.34 3.85 61.23
C ARG A 324 -0.94 4.82 60.12
N GLY A 325 -1.75 5.87 59.97
CA GLY A 325 -1.29 7.23 59.72
C GLY A 325 -1.13 7.69 58.26
N GLY A 326 -1.88 8.74 57.90
CA GLY A 326 -1.48 9.69 56.86
C GLY A 326 -2.47 9.83 55.71
N GLU A 327 -3.50 10.66 55.90
CA GLU A 327 -4.37 11.17 54.83
C GLU A 327 -3.58 11.96 53.78
N ALA A 328 -3.66 11.53 52.52
CA ALA A 328 -3.90 12.41 51.38
C ALA A 328 -4.84 11.66 50.44
N LYS A 329 -6.10 12.10 50.37
CA LYS A 329 -7.08 11.50 49.45
C LYS A 329 -6.74 11.89 48.02
N PRO A 330 -6.62 10.94 47.07
CA PRO A 330 -6.62 11.27 45.64
C PRO A 330 -7.97 11.88 45.26
N MET A 331 -7.97 12.81 44.32
CA MET A 331 -9.20 13.49 43.87
C MET A 331 -10.17 12.46 43.28
N GLU A 332 -11.38 12.40 43.83
CA GLU A 332 -12.48 11.66 43.24
C GLU A 332 -13.09 12.55 42.14
N ASP A 333 -13.06 12.05 40.90
CA ASP A 333 -13.60 12.61 39.65
C ASP A 333 -12.67 13.51 38.81
N SER A 334 -12.56 13.15 37.53
CA SER A 334 -12.01 13.92 36.41
C SER A 334 -12.78 15.22 36.19
N ARG A 335 -12.64 16.18 37.10
CA ARG A 335 -12.93 17.57 36.81
C ARG A 335 -11.64 18.22 36.33
N ILE A 336 -11.73 18.93 35.21
CA ILE A 336 -10.66 19.84 34.75
C ILE A 336 -10.31 20.72 35.95
N ALA A 337 -9.12 20.49 36.52
CA ALA A 337 -8.53 21.40 37.47
C ALA A 337 -8.39 22.73 36.72
N GLY A 338 -9.15 23.74 37.13
CA GLY A 338 -9.11 25.09 36.58
C GLY A 338 -7.79 25.80 36.90
N ALA A 339 -6.67 25.16 36.56
CA ALA A 339 -5.36 25.75 36.58
C ALA A 339 -5.23 26.58 35.31
N SER A 340 -5.47 27.88 35.42
CA SER A 340 -4.90 28.85 34.49
C SER A 340 -3.38 28.87 34.72
N GLY A 341 -2.67 27.91 34.13
CA GLY A 341 -1.23 28.01 33.96
C GLY A 341 -0.94 29.05 32.87
N GLU A 342 -0.04 29.99 33.15
CA GLU A 342 0.54 30.86 32.13
C GLU A 342 1.09 29.94 31.03
N GLY A 343 0.52 29.99 29.82
CA GLY A 343 0.80 29.07 28.72
C GLY A 343 2.17 29.28 28.07
N ASP A 344 3.24 29.27 28.87
CA ASP A 344 4.61 29.23 28.37
C ASP A 344 4.95 27.78 28.00
N ALA A 345 4.65 27.42 26.77
CA ALA A 345 5.25 26.28 26.11
C ALA A 345 6.56 26.73 25.46
N ASP A 346 7.70 26.26 25.98
CA ASP A 346 9.00 26.49 25.35
C ASP A 346 8.98 26.01 23.90
N ARG A 347 9.33 26.91 22.96
CA ARG A 347 9.46 26.53 21.54
C ARG A 347 10.63 25.57 21.40
N LYS A 348 10.30 24.30 21.13
CA LYS A 348 11.25 23.25 20.77
C LYS A 348 12.03 23.68 19.52
N THR A 349 13.36 23.78 19.65
CA THR A 349 14.25 23.90 18.50
C THR A 349 14.32 22.54 17.82
N LEU A 350 13.84 22.48 16.58
CA LEU A 350 13.92 21.28 15.74
C LEU A 350 15.31 21.26 15.10
N ASP A 351 16.26 20.60 15.76
CA ASP A 351 17.50 20.17 15.11
C ASP A 351 17.35 18.74 14.59
N ASP A 352 18.10 18.42 13.54
CA ASP A 352 17.99 17.20 12.73
C ASP A 352 18.57 15.94 13.45
N LYS A 353 18.51 15.91 14.79
CA LYS A 353 19.05 14.84 15.65
C LYS A 353 18.02 14.29 16.62
N GLY A 354 16.76 14.22 16.17
CA GLY A 354 15.61 13.67 16.89
C GLY A 354 15.66 12.14 17.07
N GLY A 355 16.62 11.64 17.84
CA GLY A 355 16.58 10.31 18.42
C GLY A 355 15.94 10.35 19.81
N TRP A 356 15.06 9.40 20.11
CA TRP A 356 14.38 9.21 21.41
C TRP A 356 15.31 8.92 22.61
N GLY A 357 16.60 9.28 22.54
CA GLY A 357 17.62 9.05 23.58
C GLY A 357 18.66 10.16 23.74
N ASN A 358 18.58 11.26 23.00
CA ASN A 358 19.59 12.32 23.02
C ASN A 358 19.12 13.56 23.78
N LEU A 359 18.83 13.39 25.07
CA LEU A 359 18.69 14.53 25.99
C LEU A 359 20.06 15.22 26.18
N PRO A 360 20.11 16.57 26.21
CA PRO A 360 21.28 17.33 26.63
C PRO A 360 21.83 16.81 27.97
N PRO A 361 23.15 16.85 28.21
CA PRO A 361 23.77 16.23 29.39
C PRO A 361 23.16 16.64 30.74
N ALA A 362 22.65 17.87 30.84
CA ALA A 362 22.02 18.39 32.06
C ALA A 362 20.64 17.75 32.32
N GLU A 363 19.77 17.71 31.31
CA GLU A 363 18.41 17.15 31.40
C GLU A 363 18.45 15.63 31.59
N ARG A 364 19.46 14.96 31.01
CA ARG A 364 19.71 13.52 31.22
C ARG A 364 19.98 13.19 32.68
N GLN A 365 20.76 14.01 33.36
CA GLN A 365 21.10 13.79 34.77
C GLN A 365 19.89 14.02 35.68
N GLU A 366 19.02 14.96 35.32
CA GLU A 366 17.76 15.21 36.01
C GLU A 366 16.77 14.05 35.82
N SER A 367 16.61 13.56 34.59
CA SER A 367 15.80 12.36 34.32
C SER A 367 16.34 11.13 35.05
N LEU A 368 17.67 10.95 35.13
CA LEU A 368 18.28 9.85 35.90
C LEU A 368 18.00 9.97 37.40
N GLN A 369 18.01 11.19 37.96
CA GLN A 369 17.68 11.41 39.37
C GLN A 369 16.21 11.12 39.65
N GLN A 370 15.30 11.51 38.76
CA GLN A 370 13.87 11.22 38.87
C GLN A 370 13.57 9.72 38.75
N ILE A 371 14.12 9.04 37.73
CA ILE A 371 14.01 7.59 37.56
C ILE A 371 14.58 6.86 38.79
N SER A 372 15.67 7.35 39.39
CA SER A 372 16.26 6.75 40.58
C SER A 372 15.42 6.85 41.86
N ARG A 373 14.44 7.76 41.89
CA ARG A 373 13.48 7.90 43.00
C ARG A 373 12.34 6.90 42.92
N ASP A 374 11.93 6.54 41.70
CA ASP A 374 10.71 5.76 41.46
C ASP A 374 10.97 4.29 41.12
N LEU A 375 12.21 3.92 40.73
CA LEU A 375 12.53 2.56 40.29
C LEU A 375 13.29 1.73 41.35
N PRO A 376 12.91 0.45 41.56
CA PRO A 376 13.65 -0.49 42.41
C PRO A 376 15.11 -0.68 41.99
N THR A 377 15.99 -0.91 42.97
CA THR A 377 17.47 -0.85 42.86
C THR A 377 18.07 -1.72 41.75
N HIS A 378 17.41 -2.81 41.34
CA HIS A 378 17.91 -3.75 40.33
C HIS A 378 17.85 -3.21 38.89
N TYR A 379 17.02 -2.20 38.60
CA TYR A 379 16.99 -1.57 37.28
C TYR A 379 18.11 -0.53 37.08
N ARG A 380 18.75 -0.09 38.16
CA ARG A 380 19.85 0.90 38.10
C ARG A 380 21.03 0.37 37.29
N GLU A 381 21.41 -0.89 37.50
CA GLU A 381 22.57 -1.50 36.83
C GLU A 381 22.35 -1.67 35.31
N ALA A 382 21.13 -2.01 34.90
CA ALA A 382 20.78 -2.17 33.48
C ALA A 382 20.78 -0.82 32.74
N ILE A 383 20.27 0.23 33.39
CA ILE A 383 20.23 1.60 32.84
C ILE A 383 21.65 2.17 32.70
N GLU A 384 22.50 2.00 33.72
CA GLU A 384 23.90 2.43 33.66
C GLU A 384 24.71 1.69 32.58
N ALA A 385 24.45 0.40 32.38
CA ALA A 385 25.08 -0.39 31.33
C ALA A 385 24.67 0.10 29.92
N TYR A 386 23.39 0.42 29.73
CA TYR A 386 22.90 1.00 28.47
C TYR A 386 23.53 2.35 28.16
N PHE A 387 23.63 3.26 29.14
CA PHE A 387 24.23 4.58 28.94
C PHE A 387 25.75 4.52 28.75
N ARG A 388 26.47 3.60 29.41
CA ARG A 388 27.89 3.37 29.10
C ARG A 388 28.10 2.93 27.66
N LYS A 389 27.25 2.03 27.16
CA LYS A 389 27.35 1.52 25.80
C LYS A 389 27.10 2.63 24.75
N MET A 390 26.11 3.48 24.97
CA MET A 390 25.89 4.65 24.08
C MET A 390 27.05 5.66 24.14
N ALA A 391 27.63 5.91 25.31
CA ALA A 391 28.76 6.84 25.44
C ALA A 391 30.04 6.34 24.75
N THR A 392 30.18 5.02 24.57
CA THR A 392 31.28 4.42 23.80
C THR A 392 31.01 4.35 22.30
N ASP A 393 29.74 4.37 21.89
CA ASP A 393 29.31 4.33 20.48
C ASP A 393 29.10 5.75 19.89
N SER A 394 29.54 6.81 20.60
CA SER A 394 29.47 8.24 20.20
C SER A 394 30.77 8.75 19.59
#